data_AF-A0A329WLE5-F1
#
_entry.id   AF-A0A329WLE5-F1
#
_cell.length_a   1.000
_cell.length_b   1.000
_cell.length_c   1.000
_cell.angle_alpha   90.00
_cell.angle_beta   90.00
_cell.angle_gamma   90.00
#
_symmetry.space_group_name_H-M   'P 1'
#
loop_
_entity.id
_entity.type
_entity.pdbx_description
1 polymer ?
#
loop_
_entity_poly.entity_id
_entity_poly.type
_entity_poly.pdbx_seq_one_letter_code
_entity_poly.pdbx_strand_id
1 'polypeptide(L)'
;LLGIQNAPVPGKAALSAVQQRLEQHNGDPIFDVQQRAKNLPEPLNRWVGELAEQAWRVVMREAISSLEIEWHDTVVRQYQTYLA
;
A
#
# COMPACT_ATOMS: atom_id res chain seq x y z
N LEU A 1 -3.15 4.39 8.03
CA LEU A 1 -2.69 5.49 7.14
C LEU A 1 -1.77 6.48 7.84
N LEU A 2 -2.12 6.97 9.04
CA LEU A 2 -1.28 7.94 9.78
C LEU A 2 0.17 7.44 10.00
N GLY A 3 0.37 6.14 10.27
CA GLY A 3 1.71 5.57 10.39
C GLY A 3 2.54 5.56 9.10
N ILE A 4 1.90 5.51 7.92
CA ILE A 4 2.57 5.62 6.62
C ILE A 4 2.86 7.09 6.30
N GLN A 5 1.86 7.97 6.50
CA GLN A 5 1.98 9.40 6.19
C GLN A 5 3.00 10.12 7.08
N ASN A 6 3.14 9.69 8.33
CA ASN A 6 4.09 10.27 9.29
C ASN A 6 5.45 9.55 9.31
N ALA A 7 5.64 8.53 8.47
CA ALA A 7 6.92 7.84 8.41
C ALA A 7 7.99 8.74 7.77
N PRO A 8 9.26 8.64 8.19
CA PRO A 8 10.37 9.37 7.56
C PRO A 8 10.49 9.09 6.05
N VAL A 9 10.09 7.89 5.62
CA VAL A 9 10.01 7.50 4.22
C VAL A 9 8.65 6.81 3.98
N PRO A 10 7.60 7.58 3.62
CA PRO A 10 6.24 7.06 3.45
C PRO A 10 6.17 5.89 2.46
N GLY A 11 6.92 5.96 1.35
CA GLY A 11 6.98 4.87 0.38
C GLY A 11 7.45 3.53 0.95
N LYS A 12 8.52 3.52 1.77
CA LYS A 12 9.02 2.29 2.40
C LYS A 12 8.04 1.74 3.43
N ALA A 13 7.39 2.62 4.19
CA ALA A 13 6.35 2.21 5.12
C ALA A 13 5.11 1.65 4.39
N ALA A 14 4.74 2.22 3.25
CA ALA A 14 3.68 1.71 2.40
C ALA A 14 4.03 0.35 1.79
N LEU A 15 5.27 0.19 1.27
CA LEU A 15 5.75 -1.08 0.74
C LEU A 15 5.72 -2.19 1.79
N SER A 16 6.18 -1.91 3.01
CA SER A 16 6.11 -2.85 4.13
C SER A 16 4.67 -3.21 4.49
N ALA A 17 3.75 -2.23 4.50
CA ALA A 17 2.33 -2.50 4.74
C ALA A 17 1.69 -3.39 3.66
N VAL A 18 2.08 -3.21 2.39
CA VAL A 18 1.64 -4.07 1.28
C VAL A 18 2.20 -5.48 1.41
N GLN A 19 3.49 -5.63 1.72
CA GLN A 19 4.13 -6.93 1.96
C GLN A 19 3.44 -7.66 3.11
N GLN A 20 3.20 -6.98 4.24
CA GLN A 20 2.49 -7.55 5.37
C GLN A 20 1.08 -8.01 5.00
N ARG A 21 0.35 -7.24 4.18
CA ARG A 21 -0.98 -7.65 3.71
C ARG A 21 -0.92 -8.97 2.91
N LEU A 22 0.06 -9.10 2.02
CA LEU A 22 0.25 -10.30 1.20
C LEU A 22 0.59 -11.52 2.06
N GLU A 23 1.49 -11.35 3.04
CA GLU A 23 1.93 -12.42 3.95
C GLU A 23 0.84 -12.84 4.95
N GLN A 24 0.00 -11.90 5.39
CA GLN A 24 -1.01 -12.12 6.44
C GLN A 24 -2.43 -12.32 5.88
N HIS A 25 -2.56 -12.74 4.62
CA HIS A 25 -3.86 -13.02 3.98
C HIS A 25 -4.91 -11.89 4.15
N ASN A 26 -4.49 -10.63 3.99
CA ASN A 26 -5.31 -9.43 4.19
C ASN A 26 -5.58 -9.02 5.65
N GLY A 27 -4.71 -9.37 6.60
CA GLY A 27 -4.83 -8.94 8.01
C GLY A 27 -4.50 -7.47 8.29
N ASP A 28 -5.12 -6.52 7.60
CA ASP A 28 -4.88 -5.08 7.83
C ASP A 28 -6.16 -4.26 8.06
N PRO A 29 -6.05 -3.08 8.70
CA PRO A 29 -7.21 -2.27 9.07
C PRO A 29 -8.08 -1.81 7.88
N ILE A 30 -7.52 -1.66 6.68
CA ILE A 30 -8.30 -1.25 5.50
C ILE A 30 -9.18 -2.42 5.04
N PHE A 31 -8.65 -3.65 5.08
CA PHE A 31 -9.42 -4.85 4.79
C PHE A 31 -10.52 -5.10 5.82
N ASP A 32 -10.24 -4.89 7.10
CA ASP A 32 -11.25 -5.00 8.17
C ASP A 32 -12.44 -4.05 7.95
N VAL A 33 -12.15 -2.79 7.57
CA VAL A 33 -13.19 -1.81 7.23
C VAL A 33 -13.99 -2.26 6.01
N GLN A 34 -13.33 -2.83 4.99
CA GLN A 34 -13.99 -3.36 3.81
C GLN A 34 -14.93 -4.54 4.15
N GLN A 35 -14.52 -5.45 5.04
CA GLN A 35 -15.41 -6.55 5.48
C GLN A 35 -16.59 -6.03 6.31
N ARG A 36 -16.36 -5.04 7.18
CA ARG A 36 -17.43 -4.41 7.95
C ARG A 36 -18.44 -3.68 7.07
N ALA A 37 -17.98 -3.03 6.00
CA ALA A 37 -18.84 -2.33 5.05
C ALA A 37 -19.94 -3.23 4.48
N LYS A 38 -19.62 -4.49 4.17
CA LYS A 38 -20.55 -5.48 3.61
C LYS A 38 -21.75 -5.78 4.52
N ASN A 39 -21.62 -5.54 5.81
CA ASN A 39 -22.68 -5.78 6.80
C ASN A 39 -23.51 -4.52 7.09
N LEU A 40 -23.20 -3.40 6.45
CA LEU A 40 -23.96 -2.16 6.61
C LEU A 40 -25.15 -2.12 5.63
N PRO A 41 -26.25 -1.44 5.99
CA PRO A 41 -27.34 -1.19 5.05
C PRO A 41 -26.91 -0.21 3.95
N GLU A 42 -27.58 -0.25 2.81
CA GLU A 42 -27.41 0.78 1.78
C GLU A 42 -27.96 2.14 2.27
N PRO A 43 -27.30 3.27 1.94
CA PRO A 43 -26.15 3.42 1.06
C PRO A 43 -24.78 3.32 1.75
N LEU A 44 -24.75 3.02 3.06
CA LEU A 44 -23.52 3.05 3.87
C LEU A 44 -22.53 1.98 3.45
N ASN A 45 -23.00 0.79 3.08
CA ASN A 45 -22.16 -0.26 2.50
C ASN A 45 -21.32 0.28 1.34
N ARG A 46 -21.98 0.90 0.35
CA ARG A 46 -21.30 1.48 -0.80
C ARG A 46 -20.27 2.53 -0.40
N TRP A 47 -20.64 3.52 0.42
CA TRP A 47 -19.73 4.62 0.77
C TRP A 47 -18.52 4.15 1.58
N VAL A 48 -18.73 3.26 2.56
CA VAL A 48 -17.64 2.75 3.38
C VAL A 48 -16.74 1.80 2.56
N GLY A 49 -17.34 1.01 1.66
CA GLY A 49 -16.60 0.18 0.71
C GLY A 49 -15.70 1.00 -0.22
N GLU A 50 -16.26 2.05 -0.85
CA GLU A 50 -15.52 2.95 -1.73
C GLU A 50 -14.39 3.67 -1.00
N LEU A 51 -14.62 4.11 0.24
CA LEU A 51 -13.60 4.75 1.07
C LEU A 51 -12.43 3.80 1.37
N ALA A 52 -12.71 2.55 1.73
CA ALA A 52 -11.68 1.54 1.97
C ALA A 52 -10.88 1.24 0.69
N GLU A 53 -11.55 1.15 -0.46
CA GLU A 53 -10.88 0.96 -1.76
C GLU A 53 -9.97 2.14 -2.12
N GLN A 54 -10.45 3.37 -1.94
CA GLN A 54 -9.67 4.59 -2.16
C GLN A 54 -8.43 4.64 -1.25
N ALA A 55 -8.60 4.34 0.04
CA ALA A 55 -7.50 4.26 0.99
C ALA A 55 -6.44 3.23 0.55
N TRP A 56 -6.86 2.07 0.06
CA TRP A 56 -5.95 1.05 -0.45
C TRP A 56 -5.16 1.53 -1.68
N ARG A 57 -5.81 2.22 -2.62
CA ARG A 57 -5.13 2.75 -3.82
C ARG A 57 -4.01 3.73 -3.48
N VAL A 58 -4.18 4.55 -2.44
CA VAL A 58 -3.12 5.46 -1.99
C VAL A 58 -1.92 4.68 -1.45
N VAL A 59 -2.16 3.68 -0.59
CA VAL A 59 -1.08 2.83 -0.05
C VAL A 59 -0.31 2.13 -1.17
N MET A 60 -1.02 1.56 -2.15
CA MET A 60 -0.38 0.88 -3.28
C MET A 60 0.48 1.81 -4.13
N ARG A 61 0.05 3.06 -4.36
CA ARG A 61 0.82 4.03 -5.13
C ARG A 61 2.15 4.37 -4.46
N GLU A 62 2.11 4.63 -3.15
CA GLU A 62 3.31 4.91 -2.36
C GLU A 62 4.26 3.71 -2.32
N ALA A 63 3.72 2.49 -2.20
CA ALA A 63 4.50 1.27 -2.22
C ALA A 63 5.23 1.06 -3.57
N ILE A 64 4.54 1.27 -4.69
CA ILE A 64 5.13 1.16 -6.04
C ILE A 64 6.25 2.19 -6.21
N SER A 65 6.02 3.44 -5.82
CA SER A 65 7.06 4.47 -5.90
C SER A 65 8.32 4.10 -5.12
N SER A 66 8.17 3.49 -3.94
CA SER A 66 9.31 2.99 -3.17
C SER A 66 10.04 1.85 -3.87
N LEU A 67 9.30 0.93 -4.48
CA LEU A 67 9.88 -0.20 -5.20
C LEU A 67 10.68 0.25 -6.43
N GLU A 68 10.18 1.28 -7.15
CA GLU A 68 10.88 1.87 -8.29
C GLU A 68 12.23 2.48 -7.88
N ILE A 69 12.27 3.20 -6.75
CA ILE A 69 13.51 3.77 -6.20
C ILE A 69 14.49 2.65 -5.86
N GLU A 70 14.03 1.63 -5.14
CA GLU A 70 14.88 0.50 -4.72
C GLU A 70 15.41 -0.28 -5.93
N TRP A 71 14.58 -0.54 -6.93
CA TRP A 71 14.98 -1.19 -8.17
C TRP A 71 16.04 -0.39 -8.95
N HIS A 72 15.84 0.93 -9.03
CA HIS A 72 16.81 1.80 -9.69
C HIS A 72 18.17 1.75 -9.00
N ASP A 73 18.19 1.85 -7.67
CA ASP A 73 19.41 1.85 -6.88
C ASP A 73 20.16 0.51 -6.89
N THR A 74 19.41 -0.60 -6.82
CA THR A 74 19.97 -1.95 -6.64
C THR A 74 20.30 -2.64 -7.95
N VAL A 75 19.53 -2.40 -9.02
CA VAL A 75 19.68 -3.12 -10.28
C VAL A 75 20.14 -2.20 -11.40
N VAL A 76 19.40 -1.11 -11.66
CA VAL A 76 19.70 -0.24 -12.81
C VAL A 76 21.07 0.42 -12.65
N ARG A 77 21.36 1.01 -11.48
CA ARG A 77 22.66 1.64 -11.24
C ARG A 77 23.81 0.63 -11.31
N GLN A 78 23.65 -0.56 -10.74
CA GLN A 78 24.68 -1.60 -10.79
C GLN A 78 24.94 -2.03 -12.23
N TYR A 79 23.88 -2.29 -13.01
CA TYR A 79 24.01 -2.60 -14.43
C TYR A 79 24.76 -1.50 -15.20
N GLN A 80 24.36 -0.24 -15.04
CA GLN A 80 25.01 0.89 -15.71
C GLN A 80 26.48 1.05 -15.30
N THR A 81 26.82 0.75 -14.05
CA THR A 81 28.20 0.91 -13.55
C THR A 81 29.15 -0.16 -14.10
N TYR A 82 28.66 -1.38 -14.31
CA TYR A 82 29.52 -2.52 -14.63
C TYR A 82 29.36 -3.06 -16.06
N LEU A 83 28.28 -2.72 -16.77
CA LEU A 83 27.89 -3.36 -18.04
C LEU A 83 27.53 -2.39 -19.16
N ALA A 84 27.44 -1.07 -18.91
CA ALA A 84 27.10 -0.06 -19.92
C ALA A 84 28.33 0.66 -20.50
#